data_AF-A0A7V5PG53-F1
#
_entry.id   AF-A0A7V5PG53-F1
#
_cell.length_a   1.000
_cell.length_b   1.000
_cell.length_c   1.000
_cell.angle_alpha   90.00
_cell.angle_beta   90.00
_cell.angle_gamma   90.00
#
_symmetry.space_group_name_H-M   'P 1'
#
loop_
_entity.id
_entity.type
_entity.pdbx_description
1 polymer ?
#
loop_
_entity_poly.entity_id
_entity_poly.type
_entity_poly.pdbx_seq_one_letter_code
_entity_poly.pdbx_strand_id
1 'polypeptide(L)'
;MLEYTQHANVGDQVRREIEEVLAQGRTRFQEYLFFRSRMHGTCVVLDGDIQSCASDEALYHEALVHPALLLHPRPRRVLIMGGGEGATAREVLRHPTVEEVVMVDIDEKFVRLCRQLIPDWGGASWEDPRLEVLYQDINVHLDEDGP
;
A
#
# COMPACT_ATOMS: atom_id res chain seq x y z
N MET A 1 9.02 -1.31 -27.64
CA MET A 1 9.28 -1.37 -26.19
C MET A 1 8.44 -0.28 -25.56
N LEU A 2 7.60 -0.62 -24.58
CA LEU A 2 6.76 0.35 -23.88
C LEU A 2 7.53 0.85 -22.66
N GLU A 3 7.45 2.14 -22.37
CA GLU A 3 8.16 2.77 -21.26
C GLU A 3 7.19 3.61 -20.43
N TYR A 4 7.39 3.58 -19.11
CA TYR A 4 6.75 4.49 -18.18
C TYR A 4 7.76 5.57 -17.79
N THR A 5 7.36 6.84 -17.88
CA THR A 5 8.19 8.00 -17.52
C THR A 5 7.52 8.75 -16.37
N GLN A 6 8.22 8.86 -15.25
CA GLN A 6 7.81 9.68 -14.10
C GLN A 6 8.64 10.96 -14.07
N HIS A 7 7.98 12.09 -13.81
CA HIS A 7 8.62 13.38 -13.64
C HIS A 7 8.83 13.65 -12.15
N ALA A 8 9.95 13.16 -11.60
CA ALA A 8 10.19 13.17 -10.16
C ALA A 8 10.42 14.59 -9.59
N ASN A 9 11.11 15.45 -10.35
CA ASN A 9 11.33 16.86 -10.01
C ASN A 9 11.38 17.70 -11.29
N VAL A 10 11.43 19.03 -11.15
CA VAL A 10 11.65 19.94 -12.29
C VAL A 10 12.97 19.60 -12.99
N GLY A 11 12.87 19.02 -14.19
CA GLY A 11 14.02 18.63 -15.01
C GLY A 11 14.47 17.18 -14.84
N ASP A 12 13.98 16.46 -13.81
CA ASP A 12 14.35 15.07 -13.54
C ASP A 12 13.28 14.11 -14.06
N GLN A 13 13.71 13.11 -14.82
CA GLN A 13 12.86 12.03 -15.32
C GLN A 13 13.41 10.68 -14.91
N VAL A 14 12.55 9.83 -14.39
CA VAL A 14 12.85 8.42 -14.14
C VAL A 14 12.06 7.59 -15.14
N ARG A 15 12.77 6.77 -15.92
CA ARG A 15 12.16 5.88 -16.91
C ARG A 15 12.27 4.44 -16.47
N ARG A 16 11.20 3.69 -16.70
CA ARG A 16 11.13 2.26 -16.42
C ARG A 16 10.55 1.54 -17.63
N GLU A 17 11.21 0.46 -18.02
CA GLU A 17 10.70 -0.41 -19.07
C GLU A 17 9.44 -1.15 -18.57
N ILE A 18 8.41 -1.19 -19.42
CA ILE A 18 7.18 -1.96 -19.21
C ILE A 18 7.25 -3.20 -20.08
N GLU A 19 7.25 -4.37 -19.43
CA GLU A 19 7.10 -5.66 -20.10
C GLU A 19 5.63 -5.98 -20.38
N GLU A 20 4.75 -5.69 -19.42
CA GLU A 20 3.32 -5.97 -19.50
C GLU A 20 2.52 -4.97 -18.68
N VAL A 21 1.40 -4.50 -19.21
CA VAL A 21 0.40 -3.75 -18.44
C VAL A 21 -0.58 -4.75 -17.85
N LEU A 22 -0.66 -4.83 -16.53
CA LEU A 22 -1.52 -5.76 -15.80
C LEU A 22 -2.94 -5.21 -15.65
N ALA A 23 -3.06 -3.92 -15.34
CA ALA A 23 -4.33 -3.23 -15.27
C ALA A 23 -4.12 -1.72 -15.37
N GLN A 24 -5.09 -1.01 -15.95
CA GLN A 24 -5.09 0.45 -16.00
C GLN A 24 -6.53 0.94 -15.91
N GLY A 25 -6.74 2.06 -15.22
CA GLY A 25 -8.04 2.71 -15.20
C GLY A 25 -8.10 3.84 -14.21
N ARG A 26 -9.32 4.10 -13.74
CA ARG A 26 -9.62 5.16 -12.79
C ARG A 26 -10.64 4.68 -11.76
N THR A 27 -10.44 5.05 -10.51
CA THR A 27 -11.43 4.93 -9.43
C THR A 27 -12.17 6.27 -9.28
N ARG A 28 -12.99 6.42 -8.23
CA ARG A 28 -13.57 7.74 -7.93
C ARG A 28 -12.48 8.75 -7.52
N PHE A 29 -11.35 8.27 -7.00
CA PHE A 29 -10.34 9.09 -6.33
C PHE A 29 -9.13 9.37 -7.22
N GLN A 30 -8.67 8.38 -7.98
CA GLN A 30 -7.36 8.41 -8.63
C GLN A 30 -7.31 7.57 -9.90
N GLU A 31 -6.35 7.88 -10.77
CA GLU A 31 -5.93 7.03 -11.87
C GLU A 31 -4.96 5.98 -11.36
N TYR A 32 -5.07 4.75 -11.85
CA TYR A 32 -4.18 3.66 -11.48
C TYR A 32 -3.58 2.99 -12.71
N LEU A 33 -2.34 2.55 -12.57
CA LEU A 33 -1.65 1.69 -13.51
C LEU A 33 -0.84 0.63 -12.74
N PHE A 34 -1.13 -0.62 -13.02
CA PHE A 34 -0.34 -1.78 -12.61
C PHE A 34 0.42 -2.27 -13.84
N PHE A 35 1.74 -2.38 -13.73
CA PHE A 35 2.55 -2.89 -14.83
C PHE A 35 3.70 -3.75 -14.30
N ARG A 36 4.19 -4.67 -15.11
CA ARG A 36 5.38 -5.46 -14.82
C ARG A 36 6.59 -4.80 -15.48
N SER A 37 7.62 -4.55 -14.68
CA SER A 37 8.94 -4.11 -15.12
C SER A 37 9.94 -5.24 -14.98
N ARG A 38 10.81 -5.38 -15.97
CA ARG A 38 11.88 -6.40 -15.96
C ARG A 38 12.77 -6.33 -14.73
N MET A 39 13.11 -5.11 -14.31
CA MET A 39 14.07 -4.86 -13.24
C MET A 39 13.41 -4.76 -11.86
N HIS A 40 12.14 -4.36 -11.79
CA HIS A 40 11.48 -4.00 -10.54
C HIS A 40 10.28 -4.90 -10.18
N GLY A 41 9.97 -5.88 -11.03
CA GLY A 41 8.77 -6.71 -10.88
C GLY A 41 7.49 -5.91 -11.12
N THR A 42 6.40 -6.27 -10.44
CA THR A 42 5.15 -5.51 -10.52
C THR A 42 5.29 -4.15 -9.84
N CYS A 43 4.89 -3.08 -10.53
CA CYS A 43 4.87 -1.72 -10.03
C CYS A 43 3.45 -1.16 -10.05
N VAL A 44 3.13 -0.36 -9.03
CA VAL A 44 1.86 0.33 -8.85
C VAL A 44 2.08 1.82 -9.01
N VAL A 45 1.27 2.43 -9.86
CA VAL A 45 1.27 3.87 -10.14
C VAL A 45 -0.10 4.42 -9.80
N LEU A 46 -0.13 5.56 -9.08
CA LEU A 46 -1.32 6.34 -8.81
C LEU A 46 -1.10 7.78 -9.28
N ASP A 47 -2.06 8.31 -10.04
CA ASP A 47 -2.04 9.68 -10.61
C ASP A 47 -0.71 10.08 -11.28
N GLY A 48 -0.03 9.11 -11.89
CA GLY A 48 1.22 9.33 -12.61
C GLY A 48 2.48 9.23 -11.76
N ASP A 49 2.38 8.85 -10.48
CA ASP A 49 3.51 8.59 -9.59
C ASP A 49 3.58 7.13 -9.15
N ILE A 50 4.78 6.54 -9.18
CA ILE A 50 5.00 5.21 -8.59
C ILE A 50 4.84 5.29 -7.08
N GLN A 51 4.01 4.39 -6.56
CA GLN A 51 3.82 4.19 -5.14
C GLN A 51 4.79 3.13 -4.61
N SER A 52 4.80 1.97 -5.25
CA SER A 52 5.58 0.81 -4.83
C SER A 52 5.94 -0.07 -6.02
N CYS A 53 7.07 -0.78 -5.93
CA CYS A 53 7.43 -1.87 -6.84
C CYS A 53 7.81 -3.13 -6.03
N ALA A 54 7.61 -4.31 -6.63
CA ALA A 54 7.83 -5.58 -5.94
C ALA A 54 9.29 -5.78 -5.51
N SER A 55 10.24 -5.16 -6.20
CA SER A 55 11.66 -5.23 -5.86
C SER A 55 12.06 -4.51 -4.57
N ASP A 56 11.30 -3.50 -4.14
CA ASP A 56 11.71 -2.57 -3.07
C ASP A 56 10.62 -2.19 -2.07
N GLU A 57 9.35 -2.60 -2.28
CA GLU A 57 8.24 -2.32 -1.35
C GLU A 57 8.58 -2.72 0.09
N ALA A 58 9.28 -3.86 0.28
CA ALA A 58 9.63 -4.34 1.61
C ALA A 58 10.54 -3.34 2.35
N LEU A 59 11.45 -2.66 1.65
CA LEU A 59 12.33 -1.65 2.26
C LEU A 59 11.51 -0.46 2.78
N TYR A 60 10.53 0.00 2.00
CA TYR A 60 9.64 1.08 2.41
C TYR A 60 8.77 0.66 3.59
N HIS A 61 8.11 -0.50 3.52
CA HIS A 61 7.16 -0.94 4.55
C HIS A 61 7.84 -1.31 5.87
N GLU A 62 9.00 -1.96 5.84
CA GLU A 62 9.78 -2.24 7.06
C GLU A 62 10.23 -0.93 7.73
N ALA A 63 10.73 0.03 6.94
CA ALA A 63 11.19 1.32 7.45
C ALA A 63 10.04 2.21 7.97
N LEU A 64 8.86 2.11 7.36
CA LEU A 64 7.65 2.81 7.80
C LEU A 64 7.15 2.28 9.15
N VAL A 65 7.08 0.95 9.30
CA VAL A 65 6.36 0.31 10.40
C VAL A 65 7.25 0.02 11.60
N HIS A 66 8.40 -0.60 11.38
CA HIS A 66 9.16 -1.19 12.49
C HIS A 66 9.75 -0.19 13.47
N PRO A 67 10.29 0.97 13.05
CA PRO A 67 10.80 1.95 14.01
C PRO A 67 9.75 2.38 15.03
N ALA A 68 8.51 2.63 14.60
CA ALA A 68 7.43 3.04 15.49
C ALA A 68 7.04 1.93 16.49
N LEU A 69 6.86 0.70 16.01
CA LEU A 69 6.43 -0.42 16.86
C LEU A 69 7.53 -0.92 17.81
N LEU A 70 8.81 -0.85 17.40
CA LEU A 70 9.94 -1.25 18.25
C LEU A 70 10.24 -0.23 19.36
N LEU A 71 9.94 1.05 19.14
CA LEU A 71 10.11 2.10 20.14
C LEU A 71 8.99 2.13 21.18
N HIS A 72 7.79 1.66 20.81
CA HIS A 72 6.67 1.58 21.72
C HIS A 72 6.84 0.37 22.67
N PRO A 73 6.68 0.52 24.00
CA PRO A 73 6.98 -0.55 24.95
C PRO A 73 6.05 -1.77 24.83
N ARG A 74 4.83 -1.58 24.33
CA ARG A 74 3.85 -2.66 24.11
C ARG A 74 2.74 -2.24 23.14
N PRO A 75 2.99 -2.16 21.82
CA PRO A 75 1.96 -1.75 20.87
C PRO A 75 0.91 -2.86 20.75
N ARG A 76 -0.37 -2.53 21.02
CA ARG A 76 -1.50 -3.48 21.02
C ARG A 76 -2.53 -3.17 19.94
N ARG A 77 -2.86 -1.89 19.75
CA ARG A 77 -3.79 -1.42 18.73
C ARG A 77 -3.06 -0.50 17.77
N VAL A 78 -3.26 -0.70 16.48
CA VAL A 78 -2.60 0.07 15.42
C VAL A 78 -3.64 0.55 14.42
N LEU A 79 -3.65 1.85 14.14
CA LEU A 79 -4.44 2.45 13.07
C LEU A 79 -3.52 2.73 11.88
N ILE A 80 -3.88 2.20 10.71
CA ILE A 80 -3.22 2.49 9.43
C ILE A 80 -4.16 3.41 8.64
N MET A 81 -3.64 4.59 8.30
CA MET A 81 -4.35 5.59 7.49
C MET A 81 -3.89 5.45 6.04
N GLY A 82 -4.75 4.89 5.18
CA GLY A 82 -4.41 4.41 3.85
C GLY A 82 -3.89 2.97 3.88
N GLY A 83 -2.87 2.68 3.08
CA GLY A 83 -2.22 1.36 3.08
C GLY A 83 -2.94 0.31 2.23
N GLY A 84 -3.77 0.71 1.26
CA GLY A 84 -4.57 -0.19 0.42
C GLY A 84 -3.82 -1.30 -0.33
N GLU A 85 -2.49 -1.22 -0.43
CA GLU A 85 -1.61 -2.29 -0.93
C GLU A 85 -1.50 -3.51 0.02
N GLY A 86 -1.81 -3.31 1.32
CA GLY A 86 -1.80 -4.35 2.36
C GLY A 86 -0.44 -4.66 2.98
N ALA A 87 0.66 -4.22 2.36
CA ALA A 87 2.01 -4.49 2.86
C ALA A 87 2.31 -3.80 4.20
N THR A 88 1.75 -2.60 4.45
CA THR A 88 1.81 -1.99 5.79
C THR A 88 1.18 -2.89 6.85
N ALA A 89 -0.02 -3.43 6.58
CA ALA A 89 -0.71 -4.33 7.50
C ALA A 89 0.09 -5.63 7.71
N ARG A 90 0.68 -6.19 6.64
CA ARG A 90 1.59 -7.35 6.72
C ARG A 90 2.72 -7.09 7.71
N GLU A 91 3.40 -5.95 7.61
CA GLU A 91 4.52 -5.63 8.50
C GLU A 91 4.09 -5.34 9.93
N VAL A 92 2.93 -4.71 10.14
CA VAL A 92 2.37 -4.48 11.48
C VAL A 92 2.06 -5.81 12.17
N LEU A 93 1.41 -6.74 11.46
CA LEU A 93 0.95 -8.02 12.00
C LEU A 93 2.08 -9.01 12.31
N ARG A 94 3.31 -8.75 11.87
CA ARG A 94 4.51 -9.48 12.32
C ARG A 94 4.80 -9.26 13.81
N HIS A 95 4.30 -8.19 14.41
CA HIS A 95 4.52 -7.89 15.82
C HIS A 95 3.53 -8.68 16.68
N PRO A 96 3.99 -9.64 17.52
CA PRO A 96 3.09 -10.52 18.27
C PRO A 96 2.36 -9.80 19.41
N THR A 97 2.79 -8.60 19.79
CA THR A 97 2.08 -7.79 20.80
C THR A 97 0.85 -7.09 20.24
N VAL A 98 0.73 -6.99 18.90
CA VAL A 98 -0.42 -6.38 18.23
C VAL A 98 -1.60 -7.34 18.31
N GLU A 99 -2.70 -6.81 18.83
CA GLU A 99 -3.97 -7.49 19.05
C GLU A 99 -5.05 -7.01 18.07
N GLU A 100 -4.93 -5.78 17.58
CA GLU A 100 -5.90 -5.15 16.67
C GLU A 100 -5.18 -4.22 15.69
N VAL A 101 -5.55 -4.32 14.41
CA VAL A 101 -5.12 -3.44 13.33
C VAL A 101 -6.35 -2.96 12.59
N VAL A 102 -6.59 -1.66 12.60
CA VAL A 102 -7.63 -1.05 11.77
C VAL A 102 -6.93 -0.36 10.60
N MET A 103 -7.25 -0.75 9.38
CA MET A 103 -6.77 -0.10 8.17
C MET A 103 -7.93 0.66 7.52
N VAL A 104 -7.80 1.98 7.41
CA VAL A 104 -8.83 2.84 6.83
C VAL A 104 -8.32 3.38 5.51
N ASP A 105 -8.91 2.95 4.40
CA ASP A 105 -8.58 3.43 3.07
C ASP A 105 -9.83 3.91 2.33
N ILE A 106 -9.77 5.11 1.78
CA ILE A 106 -10.94 5.75 1.15
C ILE A 106 -11.34 5.06 -0.16
N ASP A 107 -10.41 4.36 -0.82
CA ASP A 107 -10.60 3.81 -2.17
C ASP A 107 -10.77 2.28 -2.16
N GLU A 108 -11.97 1.82 -1.79
CA GLU A 108 -12.33 0.38 -1.79
C GLU A 108 -11.96 -0.33 -3.11
N LYS A 109 -12.19 0.34 -4.25
CA LYS A 109 -11.91 -0.24 -5.56
C LYS A 109 -10.41 -0.49 -5.73
N PHE A 110 -9.57 0.44 -5.29
CA PHE A 110 -8.12 0.27 -5.33
C PHE A 110 -7.66 -0.87 -4.41
N VAL A 111 -8.14 -0.94 -3.16
CA VAL A 111 -7.80 -2.05 -2.24
C VAL A 111 -8.15 -3.41 -2.85
N ARG A 112 -9.32 -3.53 -3.48
CA ARG A 112 -9.75 -4.76 -4.15
C ARG A 112 -8.86 -5.11 -5.34
N LEU A 113 -8.40 -4.12 -6.11
CA LEU A 113 -7.43 -4.35 -7.20
C LEU A 113 -6.10 -4.86 -6.66
N CYS A 114 -5.59 -4.29 -5.56
CA CYS A 114 -4.36 -4.77 -4.92
C CYS A 114 -4.49 -6.23 -4.48
N ARG A 115 -5.60 -6.59 -3.80
CA ARG A 115 -5.86 -7.99 -3.41
C ARG A 115 -5.93 -8.97 -4.58
N GLN A 116 -6.26 -8.50 -5.79
CA GLN A 116 -6.34 -9.34 -6.99
C GLN A 116 -5.00 -9.41 -7.76
N LEU A 117 -4.30 -8.28 -7.90
CA LEU A 117 -3.14 -8.14 -8.80
C LEU A 117 -1.80 -8.31 -8.08
N ILE A 118 -1.74 -8.01 -6.79
CA ILE A 118 -0.55 -8.11 -5.93
C ILE A 118 -0.91 -8.78 -4.59
N PRO A 119 -1.55 -9.98 -4.61
CA PRO A 119 -2.04 -10.62 -3.40
C PRO A 119 -0.94 -10.85 -2.36
N ASP A 120 0.29 -11.12 -2.81
CA ASP A 120 1.44 -11.42 -1.95
C ASP A 120 1.90 -10.22 -1.10
N TRP A 121 1.53 -8.98 -1.47
CA TRP A 121 1.98 -7.79 -0.75
C TRP A 121 1.33 -7.68 0.63
N GLY A 122 0.00 -7.83 0.72
CA GLY A 122 -0.63 -8.10 2.02
C GLY A 122 -0.45 -9.55 2.48
N GLY A 123 -0.46 -10.50 1.54
CA GLY A 123 -0.27 -11.92 1.81
C GLY A 123 -1.27 -12.43 2.85
N ALA A 124 -0.77 -13.07 3.90
CA ALA A 124 -1.59 -13.60 4.98
C ALA A 124 -2.30 -12.51 5.83
N SER A 125 -1.90 -11.23 5.73
CA SER A 125 -2.53 -10.15 6.50
C SER A 125 -4.02 -10.02 6.21
N TRP A 126 -4.42 -10.25 4.94
CA TRP A 126 -5.79 -10.09 4.49
C TRP A 126 -6.80 -11.01 5.17
N GLU A 127 -6.31 -12.10 5.75
CA GLU A 127 -7.10 -13.12 6.44
C GLU A 127 -6.74 -13.20 7.94
N ASP A 128 -5.87 -12.31 8.43
CA ASP A 128 -5.52 -12.26 9.85
C ASP A 128 -6.72 -11.71 10.64
N PRO A 129 -7.23 -12.42 11.66
CA PRO A 129 -8.41 -12.00 12.42
C PRO A 129 -8.19 -10.70 13.21
N ARG A 130 -6.95 -10.24 13.35
CA ARG A 130 -6.62 -8.96 13.99
C ARG A 130 -6.78 -7.78 13.04
N LEU A 131 -6.92 -8.00 11.73
CA LEU A 131 -7.06 -6.94 10.74
C LEU A 131 -8.54 -6.65 10.43
N GLU A 132 -8.93 -5.40 10.62
CA GLU A 132 -10.16 -4.83 10.09
C GLU A 132 -9.84 -3.80 9.00
N VAL A 133 -10.57 -3.86 7.88
CA VAL A 133 -10.41 -2.91 6.77
C VAL A 133 -11.69 -2.11 6.60
N LEU A 134 -11.60 -0.80 6.80
CA LEU A 134 -12.70 0.14 6.67
C LEU A 134 -12.52 0.98 5.40
N TYR A 135 -13.58 1.09 4.61
CA TYR A 135 -13.57 1.80 3.33
C TYR A 135 -14.22 3.17 3.46
N GLN A 136 -13.54 4.11 4.11
CA GLN A 136 -14.07 5.43 4.41
C GLN A 136 -12.99 6.51 4.49
N ASP A 137 -13.42 7.76 4.53
CA ASP A 137 -12.53 8.88 4.83
C ASP A 137 -11.99 8.74 6.26
N ILE A 138 -10.68 8.89 6.43
CA ILE A 138 -10.04 8.75 7.74
C ILE A 138 -10.59 9.74 8.77
N ASN A 139 -10.97 10.95 8.36
CA ASN A 139 -11.50 11.95 9.28
C ASN A 139 -12.85 11.52 9.86
N VAL A 140 -13.67 10.79 9.10
CA VAL A 140 -14.93 10.22 9.60
C VAL A 140 -14.66 9.24 10.74
N HIS A 141 -13.67 8.36 10.55
CA HIS A 141 -13.29 7.40 11.60
C HIS A 141 -12.75 8.09 12.85
N LEU A 142 -11.88 9.09 12.68
CA LEU A 142 -11.27 9.82 13.80
C LEU A 142 -12.31 10.65 14.59
N ASP A 143 -13.31 11.20 13.92
CA ASP A 143 -14.38 11.99 14.56
C ASP A 143 -15.39 11.11 15.32
N GLU A 144 -15.65 9.88 14.84
CA GLU A 144 -16.60 8.94 15.48
C GLU A 144 -15.99 8.22 16.69
N ASP A 145 -14.73 7.79 16.59
CA ASP A 145 -14.13 6.93 17.60
C ASP A 145 -13.13 7.65 18.53
N GLY A 146 -12.60 8.83 18.15
CA GLY A 146 -11.60 9.58 18.92
C GLY A 146 -10.28 8.81 19.16
N PRO A 147 -9.17 9.49 19.53
CA PRO A 147 -7.92 8.81 19.88
C PRO A 147 -7.98 8.01 21.19
#